data_AF-A0ABD4ZGG1-F1
#
_entry.id   AF-A0ABD4ZGG1-F1
#
_cell.length_a   1.000
_cell.length_b   1.000
_cell.length_c   1.000
_cell.angle_alpha   90.00
_cell.angle_beta   90.00
_cell.angle_gamma   90.00
#
_symmetry.space_group_name_H-M   'P 1'
#
loop_
_entity.id
_entity.type
_entity.pdbx_description
1 polymer ?
#
loop_
_entity_poly.entity_id
_entity_poly.type
_entity_poly.pdbx_seq_one_letter_code
_entity_poly.pdbx_strand_id
1 'polypeptide(L)' 'MAETFNVVVEIPRGSKNKYEVDHETGRVFLDRTLFT' A
#
# COMPACT_ATOMS: atom_id res chain seq x y z
N MET A 1 9.81 2.81 -26.84
CA MET A 1 9.16 3.71 -25.88
C MET A 1 8.89 2.91 -24.63
N ALA A 2 9.12 3.45 -23.43
CA ALA A 2 8.77 2.73 -22.21
C ALA A 2 7.25 2.80 -22.00
N GLU A 3 6.63 1.65 -21.70
CA GLU A 3 5.21 1.57 -21.41
C GLU A 3 4.94 2.07 -19.99
N THR A 4 3.88 2.87 -19.82
CA THR A 4 3.52 3.47 -18.53
C THR A 4 2.26 2.83 -17.97
N PHE A 5 2.23 2.59 -16.66
CA PHE A 5 1.06 2.05 -15.96
C PHE A 5 0.83 2.75 -14.61
N ASN A 6 -0.39 2.64 -14.11
CA ASN A 6 -0.80 3.21 -12.83
C ASN A 6 -0.50 2.25 -11.67
N VAL A 7 -0.14 2.79 -10.52
CA VAL A 7 0.10 2.03 -9.29
C VAL A 7 -0.62 2.67 -8.10
N VAL A 8 -1.08 1.82 -7.17
CA VAL A 8 -1.64 2.26 -5.90
C VAL A 8 -0.57 2.12 -4.83
N VAL A 9 -0.26 3.22 -4.15
CA VAL A 9 0.74 3.21 -3.06
C VAL A 9 0.05 2.87 -1.76
N GLU A 10 0.29 1.66 -1.25
CA GLU A 10 -0.28 1.20 0.02
C GLU A 10 0.57 1.64 1.23
N ILE A 11 1.88 1.77 1.05
CA ILE A 11 2.82 2.11 2.13
C ILE A 11 3.63 3.34 1.70
N PRO A 12 3.34 4.54 2.24
CA PRO A 12 4.14 5.72 1.97
C PRO A 12 5.58 5.55 2.45
N ARG A 13 6.52 6.16 1.73
CA ARG A 13 7.94 6.12 2.09
C ARG A 13 8.14 6.61 3.53
N GLY A 14 8.79 5.77 4.35
CA GLY A 14 9.08 6.07 5.76
C GLY A 14 8.02 5.58 6.75
N SER A 15 6.89 5.04 6.28
CA SER A 15 5.89 4.43 7.17
C SER A 15 6.41 3.12 7.76
N LYS A 16 6.27 2.95 9.09
CA LYS A 16 6.42 1.65 9.77
C LYS A 16 5.14 0.84 9.78
N ASN A 17 4.02 1.44 9.40
CA ASN A 17 2.74 0.75 9.27
C ASN A 17 2.63 0.21 7.85
N LYS A 18 2.40 -1.09 7.76
CA LYS A 18 2.02 -1.78 6.54
C LYS A 18 0.51 -1.75 6.43
N TYR A 19 0.02 -1.04 5.41
CA TYR A 19 -1.38 -1.06 5.03
C TYR A 19 -1.59 -2.02 3.85
N GLU A 20 -2.83 -2.48 3.67
CA GLU A 20 -3.29 -3.24 2.50
C GLU A 20 -4.63 -2.67 2.03
N VAL A 21 -4.81 -2.63 0.71
CA VAL A 21 -6.10 -2.31 0.09
C VAL A 21 -6.88 -3.59 -0.12
N ASP A 22 -8.10 -3.62 0.40
CA ASP A 22 -9.05 -4.67 0.06
C ASP A 22 -9.52 -4.52 -1.40
N HIS A 23 -9.25 -5.53 -2.23
CA HIS A 23 -9.51 -5.46 -3.68
C HIS A 23 -10.99 -5.50 -4.05
N GLU A 24 -11.87 -5.90 -3.14
CA GLU A 24 -13.32 -5.95 -3.38
C GLU A 24 -13.99 -4.62 -3.03
N THR A 25 -13.62 -4.02 -1.89
CA THR A 25 -14.27 -2.81 -1.35
C THR A 25 -13.46 -1.53 -1.53
N GLY A 26 -12.17 -1.63 -1.87
CA GLY A 26 -11.25 -0.50 -2.01
C GLY A 26 -10.86 0.16 -0.68
N ARG A 27 -11.20 -0.45 0.46
CA ARG A 27 -10.87 0.09 1.79
C ARG A 27 -9.42 -0.22 2.15
N VAL A 28 -8.79 0.70 2.87
CA VAL A 28 -7.42 0.55 3.37
C VAL A 28 -7.47 0.03 4.81
N PHE A 29 -6.77 -1.07 5.07
CA PHE A 29 -6.65 -1.67 6.40
C PHE A 29 -5.21 -1.66 6.88
N LEU A 30 -5.02 -1.49 8.19
CA LEU A 30 -3.72 -1.75 8.81
C LEU A 30 -3.55 -3.26 8.90
N ASP A 31 -2.56 -3.80 8.20
CA ASP A 31 -2.16 -5.20 8.33
C ASP A 31 -1.28 -5.36 9.57
N ARG A 32 -0.17 -4.62 9.65
CA ARG A 32 0.73 -4.67 10.82
C ARG A 32 1.65 -3.46 10.95
N THR A 33 2.16 -3.24 12.15
CA THR A 33 3.28 -2.31 12.42
C THR A 33 4.60 -3.09 12.48
N LEU A 34 5.64 -2.57 11.82
CA LEU A 34 6.99 -3.13 11.89
C LEU A 34 7.60 -2.89 13.29
N PHE A 35 8.25 -3.92 13.82
CA PHE A 35 8.83 -3.89 15.18
C PHE A 35 10.25 -3.31 15.28
N THR A 36 10.90 -3.04 14.14
CA THR A 36 12.28 -2.52 14.06
C THR A 36 12.33 -1.17 13.36
#